data_AF-A0A2S6BTU3-F1
#
_entry.id   AF-A0A2S6BTU3-F1
#
_cell.length_a   1.000
_cell.length_b   1.000
_cell.length_c   1.000
_cell.angle_alpha   90.00
_cell.angle_beta   90.00
_cell.angle_gamma   90.00
#
_symmetry.space_group_name_H-M   'P 1'
#
loop_
_entity.id
_entity.type
_entity.pdbx_description
1 polymer ?
#
loop_
_entity_poly.entity_id
_entity_poly.type
_entity_poly.pdbx_seq_one_letter_code
_entity_poly.pdbx_strand_id
1 'polypeptide(L)'
;MASDILWQNAENTIILIDIPRSIAAAQSTKEEPCTDFLLSVTALEAPFPAQKCNNTRTVKSLASNAADYFLHQEYHILLQRALNEVRSCHKDVWCQDRPFISTRGVRNAKRKASDVFADFQSSELPTKILSNITQLCLTPPDVRFEREDGIEDGEYEPGSHLWNHSRKAGTMILSHHDLNTASSTDYKFRIPEGATFLLANCSDPEVIHDIVEQRKLKFDFILLDPPWPNRSVKRTHKTPGTSYATISTLQDIEYLLLNMNLSQLLSETGHVGIWITNKAAIRTLVLGPGGLFEHWGVDLYEEWIWLKITVHGGPVTPLEGMWNGKKPYEVLLVGKKRAADMTAPARPRQTVILAVPDLHSRKPCLKKMIETLVGTNGHVLEVFARHLVAGWWSWGNECVKFNWEGYWQGGNECGRTLQNIDMKSIE
;
A
#
# COMPACT_ATOMS: atom_id res chain seq x y z
N MET A 1 -16.94 -13.53 -10.27
CA MET A 1 -16.33 -12.37 -9.59
C MET A 1 -15.57 -11.55 -10.62
N ALA A 2 -15.71 -10.23 -10.62
CA ALA A 2 -14.95 -9.36 -11.54
C ALA A 2 -13.44 -9.46 -11.26
N SER A 3 -12.64 -9.46 -12.34
CA SER A 3 -11.18 -9.54 -12.28
C SER A 3 -10.57 -8.31 -11.61
N ASP A 4 -9.56 -8.51 -10.78
CA ASP A 4 -8.71 -7.46 -10.20
C ASP A 4 -7.77 -6.82 -11.22
N ILE A 5 -7.21 -7.62 -12.14
CA ILE A 5 -6.54 -7.12 -13.34
C ILE A 5 -7.60 -6.98 -14.43
N LEU A 6 -7.93 -5.74 -14.78
CA LEU A 6 -8.97 -5.43 -15.78
C LEU A 6 -8.47 -5.68 -17.21
N TRP A 7 -7.18 -5.43 -17.44
CA TRP A 7 -6.54 -5.67 -18.73
C TRP A 7 -5.02 -5.76 -18.55
N GLN A 8 -4.35 -6.57 -19.36
CA GLN A 8 -2.89 -6.63 -19.44
C GLN A 8 -2.47 -6.93 -20.88
N ASN A 9 -1.33 -6.40 -21.32
CA ASN A 9 -0.76 -6.75 -22.62
C ASN A 9 -0.05 -8.11 -22.60
N ALA A 10 0.26 -8.64 -23.78
CA ALA A 10 0.87 -9.98 -23.92
C ALA A 10 2.26 -10.05 -23.28
N GLU A 11 2.99 -8.94 -23.28
CA GLU A 11 4.34 -8.82 -22.73
C GLU A 11 4.35 -8.61 -21.20
N ASN A 12 3.18 -8.46 -20.56
CA ASN A 12 3.03 -8.10 -19.14
C ASN A 12 3.82 -6.83 -18.73
N THR A 13 3.96 -5.87 -19.65
CA THR A 13 4.63 -4.58 -19.42
C THR A 13 3.62 -3.46 -19.18
N ILE A 14 2.34 -3.65 -19.51
CA ILE A 14 1.28 -2.67 -19.24
C ILE A 14 0.10 -3.39 -18.61
N ILE A 15 -0.32 -2.93 -17.44
CA ILE A 15 -1.33 -3.57 -16.62
C ILE A 15 -2.33 -2.52 -16.15
N LEU A 16 -3.61 -2.75 -16.39
CA LEU A 16 -4.72 -1.98 -15.83
C LEU A 16 -5.30 -2.77 -14.66
N ILE A 17 -5.25 -2.21 -13.46
CA ILE A 17 -5.63 -2.89 -12.21
C ILE A 17 -6.63 -2.06 -11.41
N ASP A 18 -7.62 -2.73 -10.83
CA ASP A 18 -8.56 -2.14 -9.88
C ASP A 18 -8.03 -2.28 -8.45
N ILE A 19 -7.74 -1.16 -7.78
CA ILE A 19 -7.06 -1.17 -6.48
C ILE A 19 -7.87 -1.89 -5.39
N PRO A 20 -9.12 -1.49 -5.06
CA PRO A 20 -9.90 -2.18 -4.04
C PRO A 20 -10.07 -3.66 -4.35
N ARG A 21 -10.33 -4.02 -5.61
CA ARG A 21 -10.52 -5.41 -6.02
C ARG A 21 -9.24 -6.22 -5.92
N SER A 22 -8.09 -5.65 -6.28
CA SER A 22 -6.79 -6.34 -6.13
C SER A 22 -6.46 -6.67 -4.68
N ILE A 23 -6.78 -5.78 -3.74
CA ILE A 23 -6.58 -6.03 -2.30
C ILE A 23 -7.56 -7.09 -1.81
N ALA A 24 -8.84 -7.01 -2.20
CA ALA A 24 -9.84 -8.02 -1.84
C ALA A 24 -9.50 -9.41 -2.39
N ALA A 25 -9.12 -9.49 -3.66
CA ALA A 25 -8.70 -10.73 -4.30
C ALA A 25 -7.45 -11.32 -3.65
N ALA A 26 -6.51 -10.48 -3.20
CA ALA A 26 -5.29 -10.93 -2.55
C ALA A 26 -5.51 -11.55 -1.16
N GLN A 27 -6.68 -11.34 -0.54
CA GLN A 27 -7.07 -12.02 0.71
C GLN A 27 -7.76 -13.38 0.48
N SER A 28 -7.97 -13.77 -0.77
CA SER A 28 -8.60 -15.05 -1.13
C SER A 28 -7.56 -16.12 -1.45
N THR A 29 -7.94 -17.39 -1.25
CA THR A 29 -7.30 -18.55 -1.88
C THR A 29 -8.28 -19.21 -2.86
N LYS A 30 -7.87 -20.27 -3.56
CA LYS A 30 -8.79 -21.02 -4.43
C LYS A 30 -9.84 -21.77 -3.59
N GLU A 31 -9.42 -22.17 -2.40
CA GLU A 31 -10.17 -22.93 -1.42
C GLU A 31 -11.11 -21.99 -0.62
N GLU A 32 -10.65 -20.80 -0.25
CA GLU A 32 -11.40 -19.78 0.51
C GLU A 32 -11.54 -18.46 -0.30
N PRO A 33 -12.56 -18.36 -1.18
CA PRO A 33 -12.79 -17.14 -1.96
C PRO A 33 -13.39 -16.02 -1.12
N CYS A 34 -12.75 -14.84 -1.10
CA CYS A 34 -13.35 -13.63 -0.52
C CYS A 34 -14.41 -13.07 -1.46
N THR A 35 -15.67 -13.14 -1.04
CA THR A 35 -16.81 -12.56 -1.76
C THR A 35 -17.11 -11.12 -1.37
N ASP A 36 -16.42 -10.62 -0.36
CA ASP A 36 -16.68 -9.30 0.20
C ASP A 36 -15.98 -8.20 -0.58
N PHE A 37 -16.46 -6.98 -0.36
CA PHE A 37 -15.95 -5.82 -1.03
C PHE A 37 -15.26 -4.89 -0.05
N LEU A 38 -14.02 -4.52 -0.36
CA LEU A 38 -13.30 -3.51 0.40
C LEU A 38 -13.93 -2.15 0.14
N LEU A 39 -14.35 -1.48 1.20
CA LEU A 39 -14.85 -0.12 1.15
C LEU A 39 -13.78 0.84 0.65
N SER A 40 -14.22 1.75 -0.21
CA SER A 40 -13.35 2.65 -0.97
C SER A 40 -13.95 4.06 -1.01
N VAL A 41 -13.18 5.00 -1.55
CA VAL A 41 -13.65 6.37 -1.84
C VAL A 41 -14.20 6.45 -3.25
N THR A 42 -14.97 7.51 -3.50
CA THR A 42 -15.46 7.81 -4.84
C THR A 42 -14.34 7.85 -5.85
N ALA A 43 -14.50 7.03 -6.89
CA ALA A 43 -13.57 6.95 -8.00
C ALA A 43 -13.47 8.32 -8.67
N LEU A 44 -12.26 8.75 -8.97
CA LEU A 44 -12.05 10.08 -9.51
C LEU A 44 -12.52 10.16 -10.96
N GLU A 45 -13.59 10.91 -11.22
CA GLU A 45 -14.15 11.07 -12.57
C GLU A 45 -13.36 12.06 -13.43
N ALA A 46 -13.04 13.22 -12.85
CA ALA A 46 -12.33 14.31 -13.53
C ALA A 46 -10.91 14.52 -12.96
N PRO A 47 -9.92 14.90 -13.79
CA PRO A 47 -8.60 15.28 -13.31
C PRO A 47 -8.66 16.43 -12.30
N PHE A 48 -7.64 16.53 -11.43
CA PHE A 48 -7.57 17.65 -10.49
C PHE A 48 -7.46 18.99 -11.24
N PRO A 49 -8.23 20.03 -10.84
CA PRO A 49 -8.35 21.25 -11.63
C PRO A 49 -7.04 22.01 -11.71
N ALA A 50 -6.53 22.37 -12.90
CA ALA A 50 -5.26 23.09 -13.07
C ALA A 50 -5.22 24.50 -12.41
N GLN A 51 -4.70 24.60 -11.21
CA GLN A 51 -4.30 25.78 -10.44
C GLN A 51 -2.93 26.24 -10.91
N LYS A 52 -2.89 27.47 -11.44
CA LYS A 52 -1.64 28.14 -11.82
C LYS A 52 -0.77 28.32 -10.56
N CYS A 53 0.45 27.80 -10.60
CA CYS A 53 1.43 28.05 -9.56
C CYS A 53 1.87 29.52 -9.66
N ASN A 54 1.29 30.41 -8.85
CA ASN A 54 1.60 31.84 -8.86
C ASN A 54 2.97 32.18 -8.22
N ASN A 55 3.79 31.18 -7.88
CA ASN A 55 5.05 31.38 -7.17
C ASN A 55 6.25 31.22 -8.12
N THR A 56 6.72 32.34 -8.66
CA THR A 56 7.91 32.47 -9.54
C THR A 56 9.21 31.98 -8.88
N ARG A 57 9.26 31.84 -7.55
CA ARG A 57 10.42 31.30 -6.82
C ARG A 57 10.62 29.79 -7.02
N THR A 58 9.55 29.02 -7.22
CA THR A 58 9.63 27.56 -7.35
C THR A 58 10.18 27.13 -8.72
N VAL A 59 9.97 27.95 -9.75
CA VAL A 59 10.45 27.69 -11.12
C VAL A 59 11.98 27.78 -11.21
N LYS A 60 12.62 28.66 -10.42
CA LYS A 60 14.09 28.83 -10.45
C LYS A 60 14.87 27.76 -9.70
N SER A 61 14.31 27.08 -8.70
CA SER A 61 15.00 26.00 -7.98
C SER A 61 14.90 24.63 -8.69
N LEU A 62 14.20 24.55 -9.81
CA LEU A 62 13.90 23.31 -10.54
C LEU A 62 14.86 23.03 -11.70
N ALA A 63 15.70 24.00 -12.06
CA ALA A 63 16.75 23.81 -13.06
C ALA A 63 17.98 23.05 -12.52
N SER A 64 17.99 22.61 -11.25
CA SER A 64 19.23 22.18 -10.61
C SER A 64 19.62 20.71 -10.83
N ASN A 65 18.77 19.84 -11.39
CA ASN A 65 19.13 18.44 -11.68
C ASN A 65 18.65 18.01 -13.07
N ALA A 66 19.48 18.19 -14.10
CA ALA A 66 19.18 17.77 -15.47
C ALA A 66 18.84 16.27 -15.57
N ALA A 67 19.49 15.41 -14.77
CA ALA A 67 19.23 13.97 -14.75
C ALA A 67 17.79 13.61 -14.35
N ASP A 68 17.21 14.33 -13.38
CA ASP A 68 15.83 14.13 -12.92
C ASP A 68 14.83 14.56 -14.01
N TYR A 69 15.15 15.65 -14.72
CA TYR A 69 14.37 16.10 -15.86
C TYR A 69 14.34 15.05 -16.98
N PHE A 70 15.48 14.49 -17.38
CA PHE A 70 15.54 13.47 -18.44
C PHE A 70 14.76 12.21 -18.07
N LEU A 71 14.92 11.72 -16.84
CA LEU A 71 14.17 10.54 -16.36
C LEU A 71 12.65 10.78 -16.42
N HIS A 72 12.20 11.97 -16.02
CA HIS A 72 10.79 12.31 -16.09
C HIS A 72 10.26 12.45 -17.52
N GLN A 73 11.08 12.88 -18.48
CA GLN A 73 10.71 12.88 -19.90
C GLN A 73 10.60 11.45 -20.44
N GLU A 74 11.51 10.56 -20.04
CA GLU A 74 11.42 9.14 -20.41
C GLU A 74 10.13 8.51 -19.90
N TYR A 75 9.78 8.74 -18.62
CA TYR A 75 8.52 8.27 -18.06
C TYR A 75 7.31 8.90 -18.74
N HIS A 76 7.34 10.18 -19.11
CA HIS A 76 6.24 10.80 -19.85
C HIS A 76 5.93 10.04 -21.14
N ILE A 77 6.96 9.75 -21.95
CA ILE A 77 6.81 9.04 -23.22
C ILE A 77 6.27 7.63 -22.98
N LEU A 78 6.81 6.90 -21.99
CA LEU A 78 6.38 5.56 -21.64
C LEU A 78 4.92 5.52 -21.19
N LEU A 79 4.54 6.42 -20.29
CA LEU A 79 3.18 6.51 -19.75
C LEU A 79 2.16 6.91 -20.82
N GLN A 80 2.53 7.82 -21.72
CA GLN A 80 1.68 8.21 -22.84
C GLN A 80 1.44 7.05 -23.80
N ARG A 81 2.48 6.25 -24.10
CA ARG A 81 2.36 5.03 -24.91
C ARG A 81 1.44 4.01 -24.25
N ALA A 82 1.66 3.73 -22.97
CA ALA A 82 0.84 2.79 -22.21
C ALA A 82 -0.64 3.20 -22.19
N LEU A 83 -0.95 4.48 -21.96
CA LEU A 83 -2.32 5.00 -22.03
C LEU A 83 -2.96 4.79 -23.40
N ASN A 84 -2.22 5.07 -24.47
CA ASN A 84 -2.73 4.93 -25.83
C ASN A 84 -3.02 3.46 -26.16
N GLU A 85 -2.15 2.54 -25.75
CA GLU A 85 -2.31 1.11 -25.96
C GLU A 85 -3.55 0.56 -25.23
N VAL A 86 -3.69 0.86 -23.93
CA VAL A 86 -4.88 0.46 -23.17
C VAL A 86 -6.14 1.05 -23.81
N ARG A 87 -6.15 2.32 -24.23
CA ARG A 87 -7.31 2.92 -24.91
C ARG A 87 -7.63 2.25 -26.25
N SER A 88 -6.65 1.79 -26.99
CA SER A 88 -6.89 1.09 -28.25
C SER A 88 -7.46 -0.31 -28.03
N CYS A 89 -6.97 -1.04 -27.02
CA CYS A 89 -7.21 -2.47 -26.84
C CYS A 89 -8.29 -2.80 -25.79
N HIS A 90 -8.49 -1.94 -24.80
CA HIS A 90 -9.46 -2.11 -23.71
C HIS A 90 -10.64 -1.16 -23.89
N LYS A 91 -11.85 -1.71 -24.06
CA LYS A 91 -13.09 -0.95 -24.27
C LYS A 91 -14.05 -0.98 -23.07
N ASP A 92 -13.74 -1.80 -22.07
CA ASP A 92 -14.54 -1.89 -20.85
C ASP A 92 -14.16 -0.78 -19.85
N VAL A 93 -14.78 -0.84 -18.67
CA VAL A 93 -14.53 0.09 -17.57
C VAL A 93 -13.07 0.04 -17.10
N TRP A 94 -12.56 1.19 -16.66
CA TRP A 94 -11.20 1.34 -16.11
C TRP A 94 -11.16 1.28 -14.59
N CYS A 95 -12.32 1.22 -13.96
CA CYS A 95 -12.54 1.09 -12.53
C CYS A 95 -13.87 0.38 -12.33
N GLN A 96 -13.90 -0.61 -11.45
CA GLN A 96 -15.16 -1.25 -11.07
C GLN A 96 -15.93 -0.35 -10.11
N ASP A 97 -17.22 -0.63 -9.95
CA ASP A 97 -18.05 0.04 -8.95
C ASP A 97 -17.47 -0.18 -7.55
N ARG A 98 -17.39 0.92 -6.79
CA ARG A 98 -16.80 0.95 -5.46
C ARG A 98 -17.90 1.06 -4.42
N PRO A 99 -18.02 0.13 -3.46
CA PRO A 99 -18.86 0.39 -2.31
C PRO A 99 -18.22 1.53 -1.49
N PHE A 100 -19.04 2.51 -1.15
CA PHE A 100 -18.58 3.73 -0.50
C PHE A 100 -18.74 3.61 1.02
N ILE A 101 -17.81 4.23 1.74
CA ILE A 101 -18.04 4.61 3.13
C ILE A 101 -19.12 5.71 3.12
N SER A 102 -20.32 5.44 3.67
CA SER A 102 -21.46 6.36 3.62
C SER A 102 -21.09 7.75 4.17
N THR A 103 -20.98 8.75 3.29
CA THR A 103 -20.81 10.14 3.68
C THR A 103 -22.17 10.70 4.12
N ARG A 104 -22.36 11.04 5.40
CA ARG A 104 -23.49 11.91 5.77
C ARG A 104 -23.12 13.36 5.42
N GLY A 105 -23.57 13.79 4.23
CA GLY A 105 -23.85 15.18 3.84
C GLY A 105 -22.72 16.21 3.96
N VAL A 106 -21.94 16.42 2.90
CA VAL A 106 -21.02 17.57 2.80
C VAL A 106 -21.69 18.72 2.05
N ARG A 107 -21.94 19.84 2.75
CA ARG A 107 -22.33 21.13 2.13
C ARG A 107 -21.14 21.72 1.35
N ASN A 108 -21.44 22.21 0.14
CA ASN A 108 -20.51 22.87 -0.77
C ASN A 108 -19.81 24.09 -0.13
N ALA A 109 -18.52 23.95 0.17
CA ALA A 109 -17.61 25.09 0.35
C ALA A 109 -16.29 24.80 -0.38
N LYS A 110 -15.71 25.83 -0.99
CA LYS A 110 -14.43 25.77 -1.73
C LYS A 110 -13.31 25.27 -0.80
N ARG A 111 -12.82 24.04 -1.00
CA ARG A 111 -11.81 23.39 -0.13
C ARG A 111 -10.54 23.02 -0.91
N LYS A 112 -9.39 22.95 -0.22
CA LYS A 112 -8.08 22.60 -0.79
C LYS A 112 -7.94 21.07 -0.88
N ALA A 113 -7.06 20.58 -1.76
CA ALA A 113 -6.86 19.15 -2.02
C ALA A 113 -6.44 18.29 -0.80
N SER A 114 -6.01 18.92 0.29
CA SER A 114 -5.74 18.24 1.58
C SER A 114 -6.98 17.98 2.41
N ASP A 115 -8.07 18.71 2.16
CA ASP A 115 -9.22 18.82 3.08
C ASP A 115 -10.38 17.91 2.66
N VAL A 116 -10.21 17.14 1.57
CA VAL A 116 -11.20 16.16 1.07
C VAL A 116 -11.17 14.87 1.89
N PHE A 117 -10.06 14.60 2.60
CA PHE A 117 -9.85 13.36 3.35
C PHE A 117 -10.01 13.51 4.88
N ALA A 118 -10.36 14.70 5.38
CA ALA A 118 -10.27 15.01 6.81
C ALA A 118 -11.60 14.95 7.59
N ASP A 119 -12.74 14.84 6.91
CA ASP A 119 -14.06 14.89 7.56
C ASP A 119 -14.82 13.56 7.36
N PHE A 120 -14.46 12.51 8.11
CA PHE A 120 -15.25 11.28 8.19
C PHE A 120 -15.36 10.81 9.65
N GLN A 121 -16.51 11.07 10.28
CA GLN A 121 -16.90 10.46 11.55
C GLN A 121 -18.14 9.59 11.35
N SER A 122 -17.88 8.30 11.07
CA SER A 122 -18.68 7.19 11.57
C SER A 122 -17.73 6.01 11.78
N SER A 123 -17.51 5.64 13.06
CA SER A 123 -16.64 4.54 13.51
C SER A 123 -15.36 4.37 12.68
N GLU A 124 -14.42 5.31 12.74
CA GLU A 124 -13.06 4.99 12.27
C GLU A 124 -12.42 4.06 13.31
N LEU A 125 -11.64 3.08 12.84
CA LEU A 125 -10.76 2.29 13.71
C LEU A 125 -9.96 3.28 14.57
N PRO A 126 -10.04 3.23 15.92
CA PRO A 126 -9.39 4.21 16.76
C PRO A 126 -7.91 4.31 16.40
N THR A 127 -7.42 5.52 16.14
CA THR A 127 -6.09 5.75 15.54
C THR A 127 -4.94 5.13 16.33
N LYS A 128 -5.15 4.87 17.63
CA LYS A 128 -4.15 4.30 18.53
C LYS A 128 -4.35 2.82 18.85
N ILE A 129 -5.42 2.17 18.38
CA ILE A 129 -5.72 0.80 18.83
C ILE A 129 -4.61 -0.18 18.47
N LEU A 130 -4.06 -0.09 17.24
CA LEU A 130 -2.96 -0.93 16.81
C LEU A 130 -1.64 -0.53 17.47
N SER A 131 -1.38 0.77 17.67
CA SER A 131 -0.16 1.21 18.37
C SER A 131 -0.17 0.86 19.85
N ASN A 132 -1.35 0.75 20.48
CA ASN A 132 -1.48 0.33 21.88
C ASN A 132 -1.12 -1.14 22.07
N ILE A 133 -1.09 -1.95 21.00
CA ILE A 133 -0.55 -3.31 21.05
C ILE A 133 0.97 -3.26 21.20
N THR A 134 1.62 -2.43 20.37
CA THR A 134 3.08 -2.40 20.27
C THR A 134 3.76 -1.44 21.25
N GLN A 135 2.99 -0.79 22.13
CA GLN A 135 3.49 0.20 23.09
C GLN A 135 2.90 -0.08 24.47
N LEU A 136 3.71 0.15 25.50
CA LEU A 136 3.24 0.14 26.88
C LEU A 136 2.11 1.18 27.06
N CYS A 137 0.93 0.71 27.42
CA CYS A 137 -0.22 1.55 27.73
C CYS A 137 -0.97 1.03 28.96
N LEU A 138 -1.79 1.88 29.57
CA LEU A 138 -2.51 1.56 30.81
C LEU A 138 -3.60 0.50 30.61
N THR A 139 -4.19 0.44 29.41
CA THR A 139 -5.21 -0.54 29.01
C THR A 139 -4.86 -1.14 27.66
N PRO A 140 -3.89 -2.07 27.63
CA PRO A 140 -3.59 -2.81 26.41
C PRO A 140 -4.84 -3.60 25.97
N PRO A 141 -5.13 -3.66 24.67
CA PRO A 141 -6.25 -4.46 24.19
C PRO A 141 -5.95 -5.95 24.37
N ASP A 142 -6.98 -6.74 24.69
CA ASP A 142 -6.89 -8.19 24.66
C ASP A 142 -6.92 -8.68 23.21
N VAL A 143 -6.16 -9.73 22.89
CA VAL A 143 -6.07 -10.29 21.54
C VAL A 143 -6.53 -11.74 21.56
N ARG A 144 -7.47 -12.08 20.68
CA ARG A 144 -7.98 -13.46 20.53
C ARG A 144 -8.06 -13.84 19.07
N PHE A 145 -7.94 -15.13 18.78
CA PHE A 145 -8.04 -15.65 17.44
C PHE A 145 -9.21 -16.64 17.33
N GLU A 146 -10.23 -16.28 16.57
CA GLU A 146 -11.33 -17.18 16.20
C GLU A 146 -10.95 -17.94 14.92
N ARG A 147 -11.06 -19.26 14.96
CA ARG A 147 -10.79 -20.20 13.86
C ARG A 147 -11.93 -21.21 13.76
N GLU A 148 -12.00 -21.96 12.65
CA GLU A 148 -13.00 -23.04 12.50
C GLU A 148 -12.86 -24.11 13.59
N ASP A 149 -11.62 -24.39 14.02
CA ASP A 149 -11.30 -25.42 15.01
C ASP A 149 -11.48 -24.95 16.48
N GLY A 150 -11.84 -23.69 16.71
CA GLY A 150 -12.07 -23.11 18.04
C GLY A 150 -11.50 -21.71 18.23
N ILE A 151 -11.52 -21.24 19.47
CA ILE A 151 -10.91 -19.97 19.89
C ILE A 151 -9.55 -20.28 20.50
N GLU A 152 -8.50 -19.69 19.96
CA GLU A 152 -7.16 -19.71 20.53
C GLU A 152 -6.89 -18.36 21.22
N ASP A 153 -6.62 -18.40 22.51
CA ASP A 153 -6.02 -17.27 23.21
C ASP A 153 -4.58 -17.16 22.69
N GLY A 154 -4.28 -16.08 21.97
CA GLY A 154 -2.93 -15.84 21.49
C GLY A 154 -2.01 -15.57 22.67
N GLU A 155 -0.84 -16.21 22.73
CA GLU A 155 0.24 -15.80 23.62
C GLU A 155 0.71 -14.40 23.18
N TYR A 156 0.13 -13.36 23.77
CA TYR A 156 0.45 -11.97 23.53
C TYR A 156 0.83 -11.32 24.86
N GLU A 157 2.06 -10.81 24.95
CA GLU A 157 2.49 -10.00 26.07
C GLU A 157 2.25 -8.51 25.77
N PRO A 158 1.44 -7.79 26.57
CA PRO A 158 1.16 -6.38 26.35
C PRO A 158 2.39 -5.48 26.19
N GLY A 159 2.39 -4.66 25.14
CA GLY A 159 3.47 -3.72 24.87
C GLY A 159 4.72 -4.35 24.22
N SER A 160 4.61 -5.62 23.78
CA SER A 160 5.61 -6.30 22.96
C SER A 160 5.22 -6.26 21.48
N HIS A 161 5.42 -7.36 20.76
CA HIS A 161 4.98 -7.55 19.38
C HIS A 161 3.81 -8.54 19.34
N LEU A 162 2.95 -8.42 18.34
CA LEU A 162 1.95 -9.44 18.05
C LEU A 162 2.31 -10.13 16.75
N TRP A 163 2.57 -11.44 16.84
CA TRP A 163 2.86 -12.28 15.69
C TRP A 163 1.83 -13.41 15.58
N ASN A 164 1.41 -13.70 14.35
CA ASN A 164 0.54 -14.83 14.07
C ASN A 164 0.83 -15.42 12.68
N HIS A 165 0.75 -16.74 12.58
CA HIS A 165 0.76 -17.47 11.31
C HIS A 165 -0.55 -18.25 11.18
N SER A 166 -1.36 -17.90 10.18
CA SER A 166 -2.67 -18.51 9.97
C SER A 166 -2.59 -19.62 8.93
N ARG A 167 -2.84 -20.87 9.34
CA ARG A 167 -2.93 -22.01 8.41
C ARG A 167 -4.22 -22.02 7.59
N LYS A 168 -5.29 -21.49 8.18
CA LYS A 168 -6.62 -21.33 7.58
C LYS A 168 -7.09 -19.89 7.73
N ALA A 169 -8.11 -19.50 6.97
CA ALA A 169 -8.76 -18.21 7.18
C ALA A 169 -9.32 -18.12 8.60
N GLY A 170 -9.36 -16.93 9.17
CA GLY A 170 -9.87 -16.73 10.53
C GLY A 170 -10.06 -15.26 10.88
N THR A 171 -10.40 -15.02 12.14
CA THR A 171 -10.63 -13.67 12.65
C THR A 171 -9.73 -13.41 13.84
N MET A 172 -9.11 -12.24 13.90
CA MET A 172 -8.47 -11.69 15.09
C MET A 172 -9.42 -10.70 15.74
N ILE A 173 -9.64 -10.82 17.03
CA ILE A 173 -10.46 -9.89 17.82
C ILE A 173 -9.55 -9.11 18.75
N LEU A 174 -9.64 -7.79 18.67
CA LEU A 174 -9.03 -6.86 19.63
C LEU A 174 -10.13 -6.30 20.54
N SER A 175 -10.09 -6.62 21.83
CA SER A 175 -11.03 -6.07 22.81
C SER A 175 -10.39 -4.88 23.51
N HIS A 176 -10.92 -3.68 23.28
CA HIS A 176 -10.48 -2.46 23.95
C HIS A 176 -11.39 -2.14 25.14
N HIS A 177 -10.80 -1.94 26.32
CA HIS A 177 -11.51 -1.61 27.54
C HIS A 177 -11.35 -0.13 27.89
N ASP A 178 -12.47 0.60 27.95
CA ASP A 178 -12.49 1.99 28.40
C ASP A 178 -12.78 2.06 29.90
N LEU A 179 -11.77 2.44 30.67
CA LEU A 179 -11.84 2.56 32.14
C LEU A 179 -12.86 3.62 32.60
N ASN A 180 -13.16 4.63 31.79
CA ASN A 180 -14.07 5.70 32.19
C ASN A 180 -15.54 5.27 32.07
N THR A 181 -15.85 4.43 31.08
CA THR A 181 -17.21 3.98 30.79
C THR A 181 -17.49 2.55 31.25
N ALA A 182 -16.46 1.83 31.72
CA ALA A 182 -16.52 0.40 32.04
C ALA A 182 -17.10 -0.43 30.87
N SER A 183 -16.88 0.02 29.64
CA SER A 183 -17.34 -0.65 28.43
C SER A 183 -16.17 -1.30 27.70
N SER A 184 -16.45 -2.43 27.06
CA SER A 184 -15.51 -3.12 26.18
C SER A 184 -16.03 -3.06 24.75
N THR A 185 -15.16 -2.76 23.80
CA THR A 185 -15.48 -2.74 22.36
C THR A 185 -14.57 -3.69 21.63
N ASP A 186 -15.18 -4.62 20.89
CA ASP A 186 -14.46 -5.57 20.06
C ASP A 186 -14.27 -5.05 18.64
N TYR A 187 -13.04 -5.16 18.15
CA TYR A 187 -12.66 -4.84 16.78
C TYR A 187 -12.20 -6.13 16.10
N LYS A 188 -12.94 -6.54 15.07
CA LYS A 188 -12.68 -7.79 14.34
C LYS A 188 -11.85 -7.54 13.09
N PHE A 189 -10.84 -8.37 12.87
CA PHE A 189 -9.91 -8.28 11.75
C PHE A 189 -9.83 -9.61 11.02
N ARG A 190 -9.97 -9.57 9.71
CA ARG A 190 -9.94 -10.75 8.84
C ARG A 190 -8.52 -11.20 8.60
N ILE A 191 -8.21 -12.45 8.88
CA ILE A 191 -6.88 -13.04 8.66
C ILE A 191 -6.98 -14.03 7.48
N PRO A 192 -6.37 -13.72 6.33
CA PRO A 192 -6.38 -14.62 5.18
C PRO A 192 -5.66 -15.94 5.45
N GLU A 193 -6.04 -16.98 4.72
CA GLU A 193 -5.34 -18.27 4.74
C GLU A 193 -3.85 -18.11 4.34
N GLY A 194 -2.98 -18.80 5.06
CA GLY A 194 -1.53 -18.78 4.83
C GLY A 194 -0.84 -17.47 5.19
N ALA A 195 -1.58 -16.42 5.57
CA ALA A 195 -0.98 -15.14 5.93
C ALA A 195 -0.21 -15.25 7.24
N THR A 196 0.94 -14.59 7.28
CA THR A 196 1.72 -14.39 8.49
C THR A 196 1.83 -12.90 8.72
N PHE A 197 1.63 -12.42 9.95
CA PHE A 197 1.86 -11.01 10.23
C PHE A 197 2.63 -10.81 11.52
N LEU A 198 3.42 -9.74 11.53
CA LEU A 198 4.13 -9.21 12.67
C LEU A 198 3.71 -7.76 12.84
N LEU A 199 2.79 -7.52 13.77
CA LEU A 199 2.41 -6.19 14.22
C LEU A 199 3.44 -5.73 15.24
N ALA A 200 4.47 -5.03 14.74
CA ALA A 200 5.61 -4.57 15.52
C ALA A 200 6.20 -3.29 14.92
N ASN A 201 7.04 -2.60 15.71
CA ASN A 201 7.77 -1.45 15.23
C ASN A 201 8.87 -1.86 14.25
N CYS A 202 8.79 -1.37 13.02
CA CYS A 202 9.78 -1.61 11.97
C CYS A 202 11.22 -1.18 12.32
N SER A 203 11.39 -0.30 13.30
CA SER A 203 12.72 0.11 13.79
C SER A 203 13.42 -0.97 14.64
N ASP A 204 12.68 -1.98 15.08
CA ASP A 204 13.19 -3.11 15.87
C ASP A 204 13.10 -4.40 15.03
N PRO A 205 14.18 -4.76 14.34
CA PRO A 205 14.19 -5.91 13.44
C PRO A 205 14.48 -7.23 14.16
N GLU A 206 14.91 -7.22 15.43
CA GLU A 206 15.40 -8.42 16.13
C GLU A 206 14.35 -9.53 16.12
N VAL A 207 13.11 -9.18 16.44
CA VAL A 207 11.97 -10.11 16.47
C VAL A 207 11.76 -10.83 15.14
N ILE A 208 11.80 -10.11 14.01
CA ILE A 208 11.58 -10.76 12.71
C ILE A 208 12.76 -11.65 12.33
N HIS A 209 13.99 -11.24 12.65
CA HIS A 209 15.18 -12.06 12.41
C HIS A 209 15.14 -13.34 13.24
N ASP A 210 14.81 -13.26 14.54
CA ASP A 210 14.70 -14.42 15.42
C ASP A 210 13.67 -15.43 14.90
N ILE A 211 12.46 -14.96 14.55
CA ILE A 211 11.39 -15.81 14.03
C ILE A 211 11.80 -16.48 12.72
N VAL A 212 12.43 -15.72 11.81
CA VAL A 212 12.84 -16.20 10.48
C VAL A 212 14.02 -17.16 10.58
N GLU A 213 15.00 -16.89 11.45
CA GLU A 213 16.18 -17.74 11.67
C GLU A 213 15.79 -19.09 12.28
N GLN A 214 14.94 -19.09 13.32
CA GLN A 214 14.41 -20.32 13.92
C GLN A 214 13.69 -21.21 12.89
N ARG A 215 13.03 -20.58 11.91
CA ARG A 215 12.32 -21.25 10.82
C ARG A 215 13.21 -21.60 9.62
N LYS A 216 14.48 -21.16 9.62
CA LYS A 216 15.39 -21.23 8.46
C LYS A 216 14.75 -20.69 7.18
N LEU A 217 13.94 -19.65 7.33
CA LEU A 217 13.18 -19.05 6.23
C LEU A 217 14.03 -17.99 5.53
N LYS A 218 13.87 -17.88 4.21
CA LYS A 218 14.36 -16.75 3.40
C LYS A 218 13.24 -16.31 2.46
N PHE A 219 13.24 -15.04 2.12
CA PHE A 219 12.24 -14.44 1.24
C PHE A 219 12.76 -14.30 -0.18
N ASP A 220 11.96 -14.72 -1.15
CA ASP A 220 12.23 -14.57 -2.58
C ASP A 220 11.84 -13.19 -3.09
N PHE A 221 10.94 -12.50 -2.38
CA PHE A 221 10.61 -11.11 -2.61
C PHE A 221 10.40 -10.36 -1.30
N ILE A 222 11.04 -9.20 -1.14
CA ILE A 222 10.77 -8.26 -0.04
C ILE A 222 10.20 -6.97 -0.65
N LEU A 223 8.95 -6.63 -0.35
CA LEU A 223 8.28 -5.41 -0.80
C LEU A 223 8.29 -4.38 0.33
N LEU A 224 8.66 -3.13 0.05
CA LEU A 224 8.69 -2.03 1.02
C LEU A 224 7.85 -0.85 0.53
N ASP A 225 7.00 -0.32 1.43
CA ASP A 225 6.37 1.00 1.29
C ASP A 225 6.79 1.95 2.43
N PRO A 226 8.04 2.46 2.42
CA PRO A 226 8.55 3.23 3.55
C PRO A 226 7.79 4.55 3.75
N PRO A 227 7.65 5.02 5.00
CA PRO A 227 7.01 6.30 5.31
C PRO A 227 7.93 7.49 4.98
N TRP A 228 8.17 7.73 3.69
CA TRP A 228 9.09 8.76 3.22
C TRP A 228 8.76 10.16 3.79
N PRO A 229 9.77 10.92 4.26
CA PRO A 229 9.55 12.24 4.84
C PRO A 229 8.82 13.19 3.87
N ASN A 230 7.67 13.71 4.30
CA ASN A 230 6.87 14.65 3.51
C ASN A 230 6.73 16.01 4.21
N ARG A 231 7.18 17.09 3.53
CA ARG A 231 7.11 18.46 4.06
C ARG A 231 5.67 18.95 4.28
N SER A 232 4.67 18.41 3.56
CA SER A 232 3.27 18.80 3.76
C SER A 232 2.67 18.23 5.04
N VAL A 233 3.11 17.04 5.46
CA VAL A 233 2.66 16.35 6.68
C VAL A 233 3.17 17.08 7.93
N LYS A 234 4.37 17.69 7.85
CA LYS A 234 4.94 18.54 8.93
C LYS A 234 4.06 19.73 9.35
N ARG A 235 3.07 20.15 8.54
CA ARG A 235 2.15 21.26 8.90
C ARG A 235 0.89 20.80 9.64
N THR A 236 0.48 19.54 9.49
CA THR A 236 -0.79 19.03 10.04
C THR A 236 -0.64 18.44 11.44
N HIS A 237 0.56 17.96 11.82
CA HIS A 237 0.85 17.46 13.18
C HIS A 237 1.00 18.55 14.25
N LYS A 238 0.65 19.81 13.96
CA LYS A 238 0.40 20.82 15.00
C LYS A 238 -0.98 20.65 15.66
N THR A 239 -1.83 19.77 15.13
CA THR A 239 -3.12 19.42 15.72
C THR A 239 -2.94 18.21 16.67
N PRO A 240 -3.27 18.33 17.96
CA PRO A 240 -3.24 17.22 18.90
C PRO A 240 -4.11 16.06 18.39
N GLY A 241 -3.58 14.83 18.33
CA GLY A 241 -4.35 13.62 17.98
C GLY A 241 -3.91 12.85 16.73
N THR A 242 -2.92 13.33 15.96
CA THR A 242 -2.37 12.63 14.79
C THR A 242 -1.10 11.85 15.18
N SER A 243 -1.24 10.60 15.63
CA SER A 243 -0.16 9.79 16.23
C SER A 243 0.56 8.87 15.23
N TYR A 244 1.04 9.40 14.12
CA TYR A 244 2.09 8.71 13.37
C TYR A 244 3.44 9.18 13.89
N ALA A 245 4.33 8.26 14.27
CA ALA A 245 5.74 8.57 14.43
C ALA A 245 6.29 8.94 13.04
N THR A 246 6.17 10.21 12.66
CA THR A 246 6.59 10.65 11.33
C THR A 246 8.10 10.72 11.29
N ILE A 247 8.70 9.89 10.45
CA ILE A 247 10.12 9.98 10.16
C ILE A 247 10.38 11.34 9.51
N SER A 248 11.20 12.14 10.19
CA SER A 248 11.23 13.58 9.98
C SER A 248 12.26 14.01 8.93
N THR A 249 13.30 13.20 8.73
CA THR A 249 14.42 13.45 7.82
C THR A 249 14.71 12.25 6.91
N LEU A 250 15.46 12.48 5.82
CA LEU A 250 15.88 11.39 4.94
C LEU A 250 16.92 10.49 5.62
N GLN A 251 17.72 11.05 6.52
CA GLN A 251 18.72 10.31 7.30
C GLN A 251 18.05 9.32 8.27
N ASP A 252 16.98 9.75 8.94
CA ASP A 252 16.25 8.88 9.88
C ASP A 252 15.65 7.65 9.15
N ILE A 253 15.09 7.84 7.94
CA ILE A 253 14.54 6.73 7.16
C ILE A 253 15.66 5.83 6.60
N GLU A 254 16.78 6.42 6.19
CA GLU A 254 17.96 5.66 5.73
C GLU A 254 18.47 4.72 6.84
N TYR A 255 18.67 5.27 8.05
CA TYR A 255 19.11 4.51 9.21
C TYR A 255 18.15 3.37 9.54
N LEU A 256 16.85 3.66 9.57
CA LEU A 256 15.83 2.63 9.79
C LEU A 256 15.90 1.51 8.75
N LEU A 257 15.96 1.86 7.47
CA LEU A 257 15.98 0.89 6.37
C LEU A 257 17.28 0.06 6.32
N LEU A 258 18.42 0.65 6.67
CA LEU A 258 19.69 -0.07 6.78
C LEU A 258 19.68 -1.04 7.97
N ASN A 259 19.16 -0.62 9.12
CA ASN A 259 19.11 -1.44 10.33
C ASN A 259 18.23 -2.68 10.18
N MET A 260 17.24 -2.68 9.28
CA MET A 260 16.43 -3.87 8.99
C MET A 260 17.24 -5.07 8.51
N ASN A 261 18.46 -4.86 8.00
CA ASN A 261 19.37 -5.91 7.56
C ASN A 261 18.74 -6.91 6.57
N LEU A 262 18.04 -6.36 5.56
CA LEU A 262 17.25 -7.15 4.60
C LEU A 262 18.08 -8.19 3.83
N SER A 263 19.39 -7.96 3.66
CA SER A 263 20.32 -8.89 3.02
C SER A 263 20.31 -10.28 3.66
N GLN A 264 20.13 -10.33 4.99
CA GLN A 264 20.04 -11.59 5.73
C GLN A 264 18.69 -12.27 5.56
N LEU A 265 17.61 -11.52 5.31
CA LEU A 265 16.28 -12.07 5.10
C LEU A 265 16.08 -12.58 3.66
N LEU A 266 16.84 -12.05 2.70
CA LEU A 266 16.69 -12.30 1.27
C LEU A 266 17.31 -13.64 0.82
N SER A 267 16.58 -14.41 0.02
CA SER A 267 17.08 -15.64 -0.60
C SER A 267 18.21 -15.34 -1.62
N GLU A 268 18.91 -16.37 -2.10
CA GLU A 268 20.06 -16.21 -3.01
C GLU A 268 19.68 -15.62 -4.37
N THR A 269 18.44 -15.83 -4.81
CA THR A 269 17.90 -15.29 -6.07
C THR A 269 16.80 -14.25 -5.84
N GLY A 270 16.69 -13.77 -4.60
CA GLY A 270 15.60 -12.93 -4.16
C GLY A 270 15.62 -11.51 -4.75
N HIS A 271 14.45 -10.87 -4.68
CA HIS A 271 14.21 -9.52 -5.16
C HIS A 271 13.80 -8.60 -4.02
N VAL A 272 14.11 -7.31 -4.15
CA VAL A 272 13.68 -6.26 -3.23
C VAL A 272 12.96 -5.17 -4.02
N GLY A 273 11.67 -4.99 -3.76
CA GLY A 273 10.87 -3.91 -4.31
C GLY A 273 10.73 -2.77 -3.30
N ILE A 274 11.08 -1.54 -3.65
CA ILE A 274 10.88 -0.37 -2.77
C ILE A 274 10.11 0.73 -3.49
N TRP A 275 8.96 1.11 -2.92
CA TRP A 275 8.20 2.25 -3.42
C TRP A 275 8.95 3.54 -3.09
N ILE A 276 9.07 4.43 -4.06
CA ILE A 276 9.70 5.74 -3.89
C ILE A 276 8.76 6.88 -4.31
N THR A 277 9.01 8.07 -3.76
CA THR A 277 8.38 9.30 -4.25
C THR A 277 9.20 9.92 -5.39
N ASN A 278 8.61 10.85 -6.15
CA ASN A 278 9.27 11.60 -7.23
C ASN A 278 10.36 12.60 -6.77
N LYS A 279 10.91 12.46 -5.56
CA LYS A 279 12.03 13.31 -5.11
C LYS A 279 13.34 12.66 -5.54
N ALA A 280 14.12 13.35 -6.36
CA ALA A 280 15.45 12.89 -6.80
C ALA A 280 16.34 12.38 -5.65
N ALA A 281 16.35 13.09 -4.51
CA ALA A 281 17.14 12.69 -3.34
C ALA A 281 16.78 11.30 -2.78
N ILE A 282 15.50 10.88 -2.86
CA ILE A 282 15.09 9.52 -2.45
C ILE A 282 15.61 8.49 -3.44
N ARG A 283 15.52 8.78 -4.75
CA ARG A 283 16.09 7.88 -5.77
C ARG A 283 17.60 7.74 -5.61
N THR A 284 18.33 8.83 -5.36
CA THR A 284 19.77 8.81 -5.07
C THR A 284 20.10 8.03 -3.81
N LEU A 285 19.30 8.13 -2.76
CA LEU A 285 19.48 7.35 -1.53
C LEU A 285 19.33 5.85 -1.77
N VAL A 286 18.41 5.45 -2.67
CA VAL A 286 18.19 4.03 -2.99
C VAL A 286 19.25 3.50 -3.97
N LEU A 287 19.50 4.21 -5.07
CA LEU A 287 20.28 3.72 -6.22
C LEU A 287 21.68 4.33 -6.39
N GLY A 288 21.99 5.39 -5.65
CA GLY A 288 23.28 6.07 -5.75
C GLY A 288 24.43 5.25 -5.16
N PRO A 289 25.69 5.69 -5.37
CA PRO A 289 26.85 5.06 -4.75
C PRO A 289 26.73 5.05 -3.22
N GLY A 290 26.94 3.89 -2.60
CA GLY A 290 26.70 3.68 -1.18
C GLY A 290 25.23 3.69 -0.77
N GLY A 291 24.30 3.66 -1.72
CA GLY A 291 22.85 3.67 -1.45
C GLY A 291 22.33 2.34 -0.89
N LEU A 292 21.02 2.29 -0.66
CA LEU A 292 20.37 1.11 -0.07
C LEU A 292 20.55 -0.16 -0.91
N PHE A 293 20.45 -0.07 -2.24
CA PHE A 293 20.60 -1.25 -3.10
C PHE A 293 22.01 -1.85 -3.01
N GLU A 294 23.04 -1.00 -2.96
CA GLU A 294 24.42 -1.45 -2.79
C GLU A 294 24.63 -2.14 -1.43
N HIS A 295 24.12 -1.53 -0.34
CA HIS A 295 24.16 -2.12 1.00
C HIS A 295 23.39 -3.45 1.10
N TRP A 296 22.27 -3.56 0.39
CA TRP A 296 21.48 -4.78 0.34
C TRP A 296 22.04 -5.85 -0.62
N GLY A 297 23.10 -5.52 -1.37
CA GLY A 297 23.72 -6.42 -2.33
C GLY A 297 22.81 -6.76 -3.51
N VAL A 298 21.94 -5.82 -3.92
CA VAL A 298 21.03 -5.98 -5.05
C VAL A 298 21.36 -4.98 -6.17
N ASP A 299 21.12 -5.37 -7.41
CA ASP A 299 21.23 -4.51 -8.58
C ASP A 299 19.84 -4.19 -9.13
N LEU A 300 19.64 -2.97 -9.64
CA LEU A 300 18.35 -2.58 -10.25
C LEU A 300 18.01 -3.51 -11.41
N TYR A 301 16.86 -4.18 -11.31
CA TYR A 301 16.39 -5.21 -12.24
C TYR A 301 15.17 -4.74 -13.03
N GLU A 302 14.15 -4.21 -12.34
CA GLU A 302 12.96 -3.62 -12.97
C GLU A 302 12.54 -2.31 -12.32
N GLU A 303 11.73 -1.54 -13.05
CA GLU A 303 11.01 -0.36 -12.54
C GLU A 303 9.53 -0.51 -12.86
N TRP A 304 8.67 -0.48 -11.83
CA TRP A 304 7.23 -0.48 -12.01
C TRP A 304 6.66 0.90 -11.73
N ILE A 305 5.98 1.48 -12.70
CA ILE A 305 5.50 2.87 -12.66
C ILE A 305 3.98 2.83 -12.55
N TRP A 306 3.47 3.16 -11.37
CA TRP A 306 2.04 3.27 -11.15
C TRP A 306 1.54 4.65 -11.56
N LEU A 307 0.87 4.73 -12.72
CA LEU A 307 0.14 5.88 -13.19
C LEU A 307 -1.27 5.93 -12.61
N LYS A 308 -1.57 7.05 -11.96
CA LYS A 308 -2.88 7.39 -11.43
C LYS A 308 -3.73 8.00 -12.52
N ILE A 309 -4.88 7.38 -12.76
CA ILE A 309 -5.83 7.76 -13.80
C ILE A 309 -7.22 8.06 -13.21
N THR A 310 -8.09 8.67 -14.00
CA THR A 310 -9.53 8.78 -13.74
C THR A 310 -10.25 7.54 -14.25
N VAL A 311 -11.53 7.40 -13.90
CA VAL A 311 -12.40 6.31 -14.42
C VAL A 311 -12.54 6.31 -15.95
N HIS A 312 -12.17 7.41 -16.61
CA HIS A 312 -12.17 7.55 -18.07
C HIS A 312 -10.77 7.31 -18.69
N GLY A 313 -9.81 6.81 -17.90
CA GLY A 313 -8.46 6.51 -18.37
C GLY A 313 -7.62 7.74 -18.71
N GLY A 314 -7.94 8.91 -18.16
CA GLY A 314 -7.10 10.12 -18.25
C GLY A 314 -6.19 10.27 -17.02
N PRO A 315 -4.96 10.78 -17.12
CA PRO A 315 -4.13 11.07 -15.95
C PRO A 315 -4.84 12.00 -14.96
N VAL A 316 -4.72 11.73 -13.65
CA VAL A 316 -5.35 12.57 -12.61
C VAL A 316 -4.77 13.98 -12.53
N THR A 317 -3.56 14.18 -13.05
CA THR A 317 -2.93 15.47 -13.28
C THR A 317 -2.18 15.40 -14.62
N PRO A 318 -1.92 16.53 -15.30
CA PRO A 318 -1.12 16.52 -16.52
C PRO A 318 0.21 15.78 -16.35
N LEU A 319 0.61 15.03 -17.39
CA LEU A 319 1.92 14.36 -17.43
C LEU A 319 3.04 15.40 -17.58
N GLU A 320 2.79 16.49 -18.32
CA GLU A 320 3.70 17.63 -18.38
C GLU A 320 3.64 18.50 -17.13
N GLY A 321 4.81 18.98 -16.69
CA GLY A 321 4.91 19.93 -15.57
C GLY A 321 4.68 19.29 -14.20
N MET A 322 4.46 20.14 -13.20
CA MET A 322 4.23 19.74 -11.82
C MET A 322 2.90 20.31 -11.34
N TRP A 323 2.00 19.45 -10.89
CA TRP A 323 0.75 19.84 -10.25
C TRP A 323 1.01 20.15 -8.77
N ASN A 324 1.21 21.41 -8.40
CA ASN A 324 1.60 21.79 -7.02
C ASN A 324 2.82 21.00 -6.50
N GLY A 325 3.76 20.66 -7.38
CA GLY A 325 4.92 19.84 -7.04
C GLY A 325 4.69 18.32 -7.04
N LYS A 326 3.55 17.84 -7.52
CA LYS A 326 3.20 16.43 -7.62
C LYS A 326 3.14 15.96 -9.08
N LYS A 327 3.39 14.67 -9.27
CA LYS A 327 3.28 13.95 -10.54
C LYS A 327 2.13 12.93 -10.43
N PRO A 328 1.51 12.53 -11.55
CA PRO A 328 0.40 11.56 -11.52
C PRO A 328 0.89 10.12 -11.36
N TYR A 329 2.17 9.86 -11.06
CA TYR A 329 2.68 8.51 -10.92
C TYR A 329 3.57 8.33 -9.68
N GLU A 330 3.70 7.09 -9.23
CA GLU A 330 4.67 6.61 -8.24
C GLU A 330 5.53 5.50 -8.85
N VAL A 331 6.73 5.28 -8.32
CA VAL A 331 7.67 4.29 -8.87
C VAL A 331 8.02 3.27 -7.79
N LEU A 332 7.99 1.99 -8.16
CA LEU A 332 8.59 0.89 -7.42
C LEU A 332 9.91 0.52 -8.10
N LEU A 333 11.00 0.60 -7.36
CA LEU A 333 12.31 0.11 -7.82
C LEU A 333 12.44 -1.35 -7.39
N VAL A 334 12.68 -2.24 -8.34
CA VAL A 334 12.85 -3.67 -8.08
C VAL A 334 14.32 -4.03 -8.29
N GLY A 335 15.02 -4.31 -7.20
CA GLY A 335 16.37 -4.85 -7.21
C GLY A 335 16.36 -6.38 -7.20
N LYS A 336 17.36 -7.00 -7.81
CA LYS A 336 17.62 -8.43 -7.76
C LYS A 336 18.98 -8.69 -7.10
N LYS A 337 19.07 -9.69 -6.23
CA LYS A 337 20.33 -10.04 -5.57
C LYS A 337 21.43 -10.30 -6.60
N ARG A 338 22.60 -9.68 -6.37
CA ARG A 338 23.73 -9.79 -7.27
C ARG A 338 24.25 -11.22 -7.28
N ALA A 339 24.21 -11.87 -8.43
CA ALA A 339 24.87 -13.16 -8.63
C ALA A 339 26.34 -12.91 -9.03
N ALA A 340 27.26 -13.73 -8.52
CA ALA A 340 28.69 -13.59 -8.77
C ALA A 340 29.04 -13.60 -10.28
N ASP A 341 28.26 -14.32 -11.09
CA ASP A 341 28.51 -14.55 -12.51
C ASP A 341 27.57 -13.78 -13.46
N MET A 342 26.69 -12.92 -12.94
CA MET A 342 25.75 -12.16 -13.78
C MET A 342 26.07 -10.67 -13.74
N THR A 343 26.25 -10.08 -14.93
CA THR A 343 26.25 -8.62 -15.07
C THR A 343 24.82 -8.10 -14.95
N ALA A 344 24.65 -7.01 -14.21
CA ALA A 344 23.36 -6.32 -14.13
C ALA A 344 22.86 -5.96 -15.55
N PRO A 345 21.55 -5.98 -15.80
CA PRO A 345 21.01 -5.63 -17.11
C PRO A 345 21.41 -4.19 -17.48
N ALA A 346 21.79 -3.98 -18.73
CA ALA A 346 22.22 -2.66 -19.22
C ALA A 346 21.10 -1.59 -19.09
N ARG A 347 19.84 -2.03 -19.12
CA ARG A 347 18.68 -1.19 -18.83
C ARG A 347 17.63 -2.04 -18.09
N PRO A 348 17.05 -1.55 -16.98
CA PRO A 348 16.00 -2.27 -16.27
C PRO A 348 14.74 -2.38 -17.13
N ARG A 349 14.01 -3.49 -16.97
CA ARG A 349 12.69 -3.65 -17.58
C ARG A 349 11.72 -2.66 -16.93
N GLN A 350 10.90 -1.99 -17.73
CA GLN A 350 9.91 -1.04 -17.26
C GLN A 350 8.49 -1.59 -17.44
N THR A 351 7.71 -1.58 -16.36
CA THR A 351 6.31 -2.02 -16.34
C THR A 351 5.43 -0.83 -15.92
N VAL A 352 4.34 -0.57 -16.65
CA VAL A 352 3.38 0.49 -16.33
C VAL A 352 2.12 -0.13 -15.72
N ILE A 353 1.77 0.35 -14.53
CA ILE A 353 0.55 -0.02 -13.83
C ILE A 353 -0.40 1.18 -13.91
N LEU A 354 -1.57 1.01 -14.53
CA LEU A 354 -2.62 2.02 -14.57
C LEU A 354 -3.68 1.66 -13.55
N ALA A 355 -4.04 2.61 -12.68
CA ALA A 355 -5.13 2.41 -11.75
C ALA A 355 -5.77 3.72 -11.31
N VAL A 356 -7.08 3.69 -11.07
CA VAL A 356 -7.78 4.80 -10.44
C VAL A 356 -7.41 4.82 -8.95
N PRO A 357 -6.88 5.94 -8.41
CA PRO A 357 -6.44 5.98 -7.01
C PRO A 357 -7.61 5.72 -6.05
N ASP A 358 -7.28 5.13 -4.90
CA ASP A 358 -8.21 4.88 -3.80
C ASP A 358 -7.87 5.78 -2.59
N LEU A 359 -8.21 5.35 -1.37
CA LEU A 359 -7.83 5.96 -0.10
C LEU A 359 -6.35 6.31 -0.05
N HIS A 360 -6.04 7.34 0.74
CA HIS A 360 -4.68 7.86 0.81
C HIS A 360 -3.67 6.76 1.16
N SER A 361 -2.60 6.73 0.38
CA SER A 361 -1.52 5.75 0.45
C SER A 361 -1.93 4.30 0.18
N ARG A 362 -3.19 3.97 -0.16
CA ARG A 362 -3.54 2.62 -0.59
C ARG A 362 -3.07 2.39 -2.02
N LYS A 363 -2.16 1.43 -2.18
CA LYS A 363 -1.54 1.09 -3.47
C LYS A 363 -2.23 -0.13 -4.08
N PRO A 364 -2.10 -0.34 -5.41
CA PRO A 364 -2.51 -1.60 -6.01
C PRO A 364 -1.82 -2.79 -5.35
N CYS A 365 -2.53 -3.87 -5.07
CA CYS A 365 -1.90 -5.09 -4.59
C CYS A 365 -1.09 -5.73 -5.73
N LEU A 366 0.19 -6.01 -5.46
CA LEU A 366 1.13 -6.47 -6.48
C LEU A 366 1.25 -7.99 -6.59
N LYS A 367 0.40 -8.75 -5.89
CA LYS A 367 0.53 -10.21 -5.73
C LYS A 367 0.79 -10.94 -7.05
N LYS A 368 -0.11 -10.78 -8.03
CA LYS A 368 0.00 -11.45 -9.33
C LYS A 368 1.26 -11.08 -10.11
N MET A 369 1.70 -9.82 -10.01
CA MET A 369 2.94 -9.36 -10.67
C MET A 369 4.17 -9.96 -10.00
N ILE A 370 4.21 -9.99 -8.67
CA ILE A 370 5.33 -10.59 -7.91
C ILE A 370 5.40 -12.11 -8.16
N GLU A 371 4.25 -12.80 -8.26
CA GLU A 371 4.20 -14.22 -8.61
C GLU A 371 4.81 -14.52 -10.00
N THR A 372 4.87 -13.55 -10.93
CA THR A 372 5.59 -13.75 -12.20
C THR A 372 7.11 -13.79 -12.03
N LEU A 373 7.63 -13.20 -10.96
CA LEU A 373 9.07 -13.16 -10.65
C LEU A 373 9.49 -14.35 -9.78
N VAL A 374 8.67 -14.73 -8.81
CA VAL A 374 9.05 -15.72 -7.76
C VAL A 374 8.17 -16.97 -7.71
N GLY A 375 7.16 -17.06 -8.58
CA GLY A 375 6.17 -18.13 -8.57
C GLY A 375 5.13 -17.99 -7.45
N THR A 376 4.08 -18.81 -7.51
CA THR A 376 2.98 -18.79 -6.52
C THR A 376 3.35 -19.35 -5.15
N ASN A 377 4.48 -20.09 -5.08
CA ASN A 377 4.99 -20.68 -3.84
C ASN A 377 6.19 -19.89 -3.28
N GLY A 378 6.56 -18.76 -3.91
CA GLY A 378 7.66 -17.93 -3.44
C GLY A 378 7.32 -17.27 -2.11
N HIS A 379 8.30 -17.17 -1.21
CA HIS A 379 8.11 -16.51 0.07
C HIS A 379 8.20 -14.99 -0.09
N VAL A 380 7.12 -14.29 0.23
CA VAL A 380 7.05 -12.83 0.10
C VAL A 380 6.89 -12.18 1.48
N LEU A 381 7.69 -11.14 1.74
CA LEU A 381 7.57 -10.26 2.90
C LEU A 381 7.19 -8.85 2.44
N GLU A 382 6.09 -8.31 2.95
CA GLU A 382 5.73 -6.90 2.82
C GLU A 382 6.07 -6.15 4.11
N VAL A 383 6.96 -5.17 4.02
CA VAL A 383 7.40 -4.31 5.12
C VAL A 383 6.70 -2.96 5.02
N PHE A 384 6.29 -2.43 6.18
CA PHE A 384 5.36 -1.30 6.29
C PHE A 384 3.97 -1.62 5.69
N ALA A 385 3.60 -2.90 5.73
CA ALA A 385 2.31 -3.37 5.24
C ALA A 385 1.16 -2.63 5.95
N ARG A 386 0.01 -2.57 5.27
CA ARG A 386 -1.24 -2.05 5.85
C ARG A 386 -2.46 -2.95 5.65
N HIS A 387 -2.26 -4.03 4.90
CA HIS A 387 -3.24 -5.09 4.73
C HIS A 387 -2.48 -6.41 4.62
N LEU A 388 -3.15 -7.50 4.95
CA LEU A 388 -2.63 -8.84 4.75
C LEU A 388 -2.91 -9.32 3.33
N VAL A 389 -2.01 -10.17 2.85
CA VAL A 389 -2.12 -10.92 1.60
C VAL A 389 -2.02 -12.41 1.92
N ALA A 390 -2.91 -13.22 1.36
CA ALA A 390 -2.92 -14.67 1.57
C ALA A 390 -1.57 -15.28 1.15
N GLY A 391 -0.97 -16.07 2.05
CA GLY A 391 0.34 -16.69 1.88
C GLY A 391 1.56 -15.78 2.10
N TRP A 392 1.38 -14.48 2.33
CA TRP A 392 2.50 -13.54 2.52
C TRP A 392 2.81 -13.29 3.99
N TRP A 393 4.02 -12.81 4.24
CA TRP A 393 4.41 -12.21 5.50
C TRP A 393 4.18 -10.70 5.45
N SER A 394 3.59 -10.13 6.50
CA SER A 394 3.32 -8.69 6.60
C SER A 394 3.90 -8.13 7.89
N TRP A 395 4.82 -7.18 7.81
CA TRP A 395 5.47 -6.57 8.96
C TRP A 395 5.22 -5.06 9.02
N GLY A 396 4.76 -4.59 10.18
CA GLY A 396 4.78 -3.17 10.53
C GLY A 396 3.71 -2.77 11.53
N ASN A 397 3.73 -1.50 11.93
CA ASN A 397 2.87 -0.95 12.99
C ASN A 397 1.36 -0.95 12.64
N GLU A 398 1.02 -1.11 11.37
CA GLU A 398 -0.36 -1.07 10.89
C GLU A 398 -0.68 -2.23 9.93
N CYS A 399 0.08 -3.32 9.96
CA CYS A 399 0.01 -4.40 8.95
C CYS A 399 -1.38 -5.03 8.77
N VAL A 400 -2.23 -4.95 9.79
CA VAL A 400 -3.62 -5.45 9.78
C VAL A 400 -4.68 -4.35 9.63
N LYS A 401 -4.32 -3.08 9.43
CA LYS A 401 -5.25 -1.94 9.47
C LYS A 401 -6.46 -2.10 8.56
N PHE A 402 -6.24 -2.46 7.29
CA PHE A 402 -7.32 -2.63 6.32
C PHE A 402 -7.95 -4.03 6.37
N ASN A 403 -7.56 -4.88 7.31
CA ASN A 403 -8.22 -6.15 7.60
C ASN A 403 -9.39 -5.99 8.58
N TRP A 404 -9.50 -4.84 9.23
CA TRP A 404 -10.62 -4.52 10.12
C TRP A 404 -11.96 -4.58 9.38
N GLU A 405 -12.95 -5.29 9.92
CA GLU A 405 -14.25 -5.53 9.29
C GLU A 405 -15.00 -4.24 8.92
N GLY A 406 -14.79 -3.14 9.64
CA GLY A 406 -15.40 -1.85 9.31
C GLY A 406 -14.91 -1.23 7.99
N TYR A 407 -13.89 -1.80 7.35
CA TYR A 407 -13.49 -1.47 5.98
C TYR A 407 -14.09 -2.40 4.92
N TRP A 408 -15.00 -3.31 5.27
CA TRP A 408 -15.55 -4.30 4.35
C TRP A 408 -17.07 -4.29 4.35
N GLN A 409 -17.65 -4.60 3.20
CA GLN A 409 -19.08 -4.83 3.02
C GLN A 409 -19.31 -6.26 2.54
N GLY A 410 -20.27 -6.95 3.18
CA GLY A 410 -20.61 -8.32 2.84
C GLY A 410 -21.15 -8.43 1.41
N GLY A 411 -20.75 -9.47 0.67
CA GLY A 411 -21.19 -9.68 -0.71
C GLY A 411 -22.73 -9.71 -0.89
N ASN A 412 -23.44 -10.22 0.12
CA ASN A 412 -24.92 -10.31 0.15
C ASN A 412 -25.63 -8.96 0.38
N GLU A 413 -24.92 -7.95 0.89
CA GLU A 413 -25.46 -6.61 1.16
C GLU A 413 -25.39 -5.69 -0.08
N CYS A 414 -24.45 -5.97 -0.99
CA CYS A 414 -24.30 -5.27 -2.26
C CYS A 414 -25.54 -5.43 -3.16
N GLY A 415 -26.11 -6.65 -3.23
CA GLY A 415 -27.30 -6.94 -4.05
C GLY A 415 -28.58 -6.21 -3.60
N ARG A 416 -28.73 -5.91 -2.29
CA ARG A 416 -29.88 -5.15 -1.78
C ARG A 416 -29.75 -3.65 -1.98
N THR A 417 -28.52 -3.13 -2.02
CA THR A 417 -28.27 -1.69 -2.18
C THR A 417 -28.50 -1.26 -3.62
N LEU A 418 -28.09 -2.07 -4.60
CA LEU A 418 -28.32 -1.80 -6.04
C LEU A 418 -29.81 -1.83 -6.41
N GLN A 419 -30.62 -2.73 -5.85
CA GLN A 419 -32.07 -2.77 -6.08
C GLN A 419 -32.81 -1.53 -5.55
N ASN A 420 -32.31 -0.93 -4.47
CA ASN A 420 -32.93 0.26 -3.87
C ASN A 420 -32.55 1.59 -4.56
N ILE A 421 -31.49 1.59 -5.37
CA ILE A 421 -31.13 2.76 -6.18
C ILE A 421 -31.99 2.78 -7.44
N ASP A 422 -32.19 1.63 -8.09
CA ASP A 422 -33.02 1.54 -9.31
C ASP A 422 -34.49 1.91 -9.08
N MET A 423 -35.05 1.63 -7.89
CA MET A 423 -36.43 2.03 -7.55
C MET A 423 -36.60 3.52 -7.19
N LYS A 424 -35.53 4.27 -6.91
CA LYS A 424 -35.62 5.71 -6.59
C LYS A 424 -35.35 6.64 -7.77
N SER A 425 -34.95 6.09 -8.92
CA SER A 425 -34.81 6.83 -10.19
C SER A 425 -36.06 6.76 -11.08
N ILE A 426 -37.14 6.14 -10.61
CA ILE A 426 -38.45 6.10 -11.25
C ILE A 426 -39.50 6.55 -10.23
N GLU A 427 -39.49 7.83 -9.86
CA GLU A 427 -40.64 8.53 -9.27
C GLU A 427 -40.55 10.03 -9.55
#